data_AF-A0A2W3Z984-F1
#
_entry.id   AF-A0A2W3Z984-F1
#
_cell.length_a   1.000
_cell.length_b   1.000
_cell.length_c   1.000
_cell.angle_alpha   90.00
_cell.angle_beta   90.00
_cell.angle_gamma   90.00
#
_symmetry.space_group_name_H-M   'P 1'
#
loop_
_entity.id
_entity.type
_entity.pdbx_description
1 polymer ?
#
loop_
_entity_poly.entity_id
_entity_poly.type
_entity_poly.pdbx_seq_one_letter_code
_entity_poly.pdbx_strand_id
1 'polypeptide(L)'
;MGLIYSSSDSSQLISALQKNIQSGKEASEQLKSGSQQVIAAVDGKTLSGAAYTAGKGLFSDLIVPTINKVTSAINSIESELQTYSSADALVSGEGTLDEDKLMQ
;
A
#
# COMPACT_ATOMS: atom_id res chain seq x y z
N MET A 1 -29.24 -12.04 9.93
CA MET A 1 -27.96 -11.79 10.61
C MET A 1 -27.54 -10.42 10.13
N GLY A 2 -27.92 -9.41 10.90
CA GLY A 2 -27.52 -8.03 10.66
C GLY A 2 -26.03 -7.82 10.89
N LEU A 3 -25.53 -6.68 10.45
CA LEU A 3 -24.15 -6.26 10.64
C LEU A 3 -23.89 -5.94 12.11
N ILE A 4 -22.72 -6.36 12.59
CA ILE A 4 -22.24 -6.05 13.94
C ILE A 4 -20.96 -5.22 13.79
N TYR A 5 -21.00 -4.00 14.30
CA TYR A 5 -19.82 -3.15 14.46
C TYR A 5 -19.30 -3.25 15.89
N SER A 6 -17.98 -3.28 16.03
CA SER A 6 -17.26 -3.27 17.30
C SER A 6 -16.12 -2.24 17.21
N SER A 7 -16.12 -1.25 18.10
CA SER A 7 -15.10 -0.20 18.11
C SER A 7 -13.71 -0.74 18.47
N SER A 8 -13.63 -1.82 19.26
CA SER A 8 -12.35 -2.48 19.53
C SER A 8 -11.78 -3.13 18.29
N ASP A 9 -12.63 -3.80 17.50
CA ASP A 9 -12.20 -4.54 16.31
C ASP A 9 -11.84 -3.56 15.20
N SER A 10 -12.61 -2.47 15.07
CA SER A 10 -12.32 -1.35 14.18
C SER A 10 -10.97 -0.69 14.52
N SER A 11 -10.73 -0.39 15.80
CA SER A 11 -9.44 0.19 16.25
C SER A 11 -8.25 -0.73 15.93
N GLN A 12 -8.41 -2.04 16.13
CA GLN A 12 -7.40 -3.03 15.77
C GLN A 12 -7.16 -3.08 14.27
N LEU A 13 -8.23 -3.08 13.46
CA LEU A 13 -8.15 -3.07 12.00
C LEU A 13 -7.40 -1.82 11.50
N ILE A 14 -7.76 -0.64 12.01
CA ILE A 14 -7.11 0.63 11.65
C ILE A 14 -5.62 0.57 11.97
N SER A 15 -5.25 0.17 13.20
CA SER A 15 -3.85 0.09 13.61
C SER A 15 -3.05 -0.92 12.77
N ALA A 16 -3.62 -2.09 12.49
CA ALA A 16 -2.97 -3.12 11.69
C ALA A 16 -2.76 -2.67 10.24
N LEU A 17 -3.77 -2.07 9.61
CA LEU A 17 -3.66 -1.59 8.25
C LEU A 17 -2.69 -0.41 8.14
N GLN A 18 -2.69 0.53 9.10
CA GLN A 18 -1.70 1.62 9.14
C GLN A 18 -0.26 1.09 9.16
N LYS A 19 0.03 0.08 10.00
CA LYS A 19 1.36 -0.56 10.05
C LYS A 19 1.71 -1.24 8.73
N ASN A 20 0.78 -2.00 8.17
CA ASN A 20 1.01 -2.71 6.91
C ASN A 20 1.22 -1.76 5.73
N ILE A 21 0.47 -0.65 5.66
CA ILE A 21 0.65 0.41 4.66
C ILE A 21 2.03 1.02 4.79
N GLN A 22 2.46 1.36 6.01
CA GLN A 22 3.78 1.94 6.26
C GLN A 22 4.90 0.98 5.80
N SER A 23 4.84 -0.29 6.20
CA SER A 23 5.80 -1.30 5.74
C SER A 23 5.77 -1.50 4.22
N GLY A 24 4.58 -1.46 3.61
CA GLY A 24 4.42 -1.55 2.16
C GLY A 24 5.06 -0.38 1.42
N LYS A 25 4.89 0.85 1.94
CA LYS A 25 5.52 2.06 1.37
C LYS A 25 7.04 1.96 1.44
N GLU A 26 7.58 1.61 2.60
CA GLU A 26 9.03 1.44 2.79
C GLU A 26 9.61 0.38 1.83
N ALA A 27 8.96 -0.77 1.72
CA ALA A 27 9.39 -1.82 0.79
C ALA A 27 9.35 -1.34 -0.67
N SER A 28 8.28 -0.63 -1.08
CA SER A 28 8.16 -0.11 -2.44
C SER A 28 9.21 0.96 -2.76
N GLU A 29 9.50 1.85 -1.80
CA GLU A 29 10.55 2.87 -1.93
C GLU A 29 11.95 2.26 -2.04
N GLN A 30 12.25 1.25 -1.21
CA GLN A 30 13.51 0.52 -1.28
C GLN A 30 13.67 -0.20 -2.61
N LEU A 31 12.63 -0.87 -3.11
CA LEU A 31 12.63 -1.53 -4.42
C LEU A 31 12.83 -0.51 -5.56
N LYS A 32 12.18 0.65 -5.48
CA LYS A 32 12.33 1.72 -6.46
C LYS A 32 13.76 2.28 -6.48
N SER A 33 14.30 2.61 -5.32
CA SER A 33 15.66 3.11 -5.17
C SER A 33 16.70 2.09 -5.64
N GLY A 34 16.58 0.83 -5.21
CA GLY A 34 17.46 -0.26 -5.67
C GLY A 34 17.38 -0.47 -7.18
N SER A 35 16.17 -0.43 -7.76
CA SER A 35 15.99 -0.52 -9.22
C SER A 35 16.66 0.63 -9.97
N GLN A 36 16.57 1.86 -9.45
CA GLN A 36 17.24 3.02 -10.02
C GLN A 36 18.77 2.91 -9.93
N GLN A 37 19.31 2.39 -8.82
CA GLN A 37 20.74 2.14 -8.69
C GLN A 37 21.23 1.09 -9.69
N VAL A 38 20.46 0.02 -9.93
CA VAL A 38 20.77 -0.96 -10.98
C VAL A 38 20.78 -0.30 -12.35
N ILE A 39 19.77 0.51 -12.69
CA ILE A 39 19.73 1.25 -13.96
C ILE A 39 20.95 2.19 -14.10
N ALA A 40 21.31 2.92 -13.04
CA ALA A 40 22.44 3.85 -13.06
C ALA A 40 23.80 3.15 -13.17
N ALA A 41 23.98 2.03 -12.47
CA ALA A 41 25.18 1.20 -12.57
C ALA A 41 25.34 0.63 -13.99
N VAL A 42 24.22 0.33 -14.65
CA VAL A 42 24.20 -0.05 -16.06
C VAL A 42 24.60 1.17 -16.92
N ASP A 43 23.99 2.35 -16.77
CA ASP A 43 24.30 3.54 -17.59
C ASP A 43 25.72 4.15 -17.44
N GLY A 44 26.51 3.69 -16.47
CA GLY A 44 27.88 4.15 -16.19
C GLY A 44 28.95 3.84 -17.26
N LYS A 45 28.58 3.36 -18.46
CA LYS A 45 29.47 3.06 -19.61
C LYS A 45 30.55 1.97 -19.40
N THR A 46 30.41 1.09 -18.42
CA THR A 46 31.41 0.02 -18.16
C THR A 46 31.08 -1.32 -18.85
N LEU A 47 29.86 -1.50 -19.38
CA LEU A 47 29.42 -2.75 -20.01
C LEU A 47 28.66 -2.45 -21.32
N SER A 48 28.89 -3.23 -22.37
CA SER A 48 28.17 -3.14 -23.66
C SER A 48 27.63 -4.52 -24.07
N GLY A 49 26.56 -4.56 -24.88
CA GLY A 49 26.03 -5.80 -25.47
C GLY A 49 24.51 -5.99 -25.33
N ALA A 50 23.98 -7.06 -25.90
CA ALA A 50 22.53 -7.33 -25.91
C ALA A 50 21.95 -7.54 -24.50
N ALA A 51 22.69 -8.19 -23.59
CA ALA A 51 22.29 -8.39 -22.20
C ALA A 51 22.20 -7.06 -21.41
N TYR A 52 23.05 -6.09 -21.75
CA TYR A 52 23.04 -4.75 -21.16
C TYR A 52 21.76 -3.99 -21.52
N THR A 53 21.43 -3.94 -22.82
CA THR A 53 20.23 -3.25 -23.29
C THR A 53 18.96 -3.95 -22.79
N ALA A 54 18.96 -5.28 -22.77
CA ALA A 54 17.85 -6.06 -22.22
C ALA A 54 17.64 -5.82 -20.72
N GLY A 55 18.73 -5.76 -19.92
CA GLY A 55 18.66 -5.47 -18.49
C GLY A 55 18.11 -4.07 -18.22
N LYS A 56 18.64 -3.04 -18.89
CA LYS A 56 18.12 -1.67 -18.76
C LYS A 56 16.65 -1.57 -19.15
N GLY A 57 16.26 -2.18 -20.28
CA GLY A 57 14.88 -2.21 -20.75
C GLY A 57 13.95 -2.91 -19.77
N LEU A 58 14.34 -4.08 -19.25
CA LEU A 58 13.56 -4.78 -18.23
C LEU A 58 13.29 -3.91 -17.00
N PHE A 59 14.32 -3.24 -16.48
CA PHE A 59 14.14 -2.40 -15.29
C PHE A 59 13.34 -1.13 -15.57
N SER A 60 13.61 -0.45 -16.69
CA SER A 60 12.99 0.84 -17.01
C SER A 60 11.55 0.69 -17.51
N ASP A 61 11.28 -0.36 -18.30
CA ASP A 61 10.03 -0.51 -19.03
C ASP A 61 9.03 -1.44 -18.32
N LEU A 62 9.51 -2.32 -17.44
CA LEU A 62 8.67 -3.28 -16.73
C LEU A 62 8.74 -3.15 -15.21
N ILE A 63 9.93 -3.27 -14.61
CA ILE A 63 10.07 -3.36 -13.15
C ILE A 63 9.68 -2.04 -12.47
N VAL A 64 10.29 -0.91 -12.86
CA VAL A 64 9.99 0.40 -12.26
C VAL A 64 8.52 0.80 -12.45
N PRO A 65 7.91 0.65 -13.64
CA PRO A 65 6.47 0.88 -13.81
C PRO A 65 5.59 -0.01 -12.93
N THR A 66 5.98 -1.27 -12.72
CA THR A 66 5.25 -2.20 -11.85
C THR A 66 5.34 -1.79 -10.39
N ILE A 67 6.53 -1.39 -9.92
CA ILE A 67 6.72 -0.85 -8.56
C ILE A 67 5.85 0.41 -8.37
N ASN A 68 5.82 1.32 -9.36
CA ASN A 68 4.97 2.52 -9.28
C ASN A 68 3.48 2.15 -9.17
N LYS A 69 2.99 1.14 -9.91
CA LYS A 69 1.60 0.65 -9.77
C LYS A 69 1.32 0.14 -8.36
N VAL A 70 2.25 -0.61 -7.77
CA VAL A 70 2.13 -1.09 -6.38
C VAL A 70 2.09 0.09 -5.41
N THR A 71 2.99 1.08 -5.55
CA THR A 71 2.95 2.31 -4.73
C THR A 71 1.62 3.03 -4.84
N SER A 72 1.07 3.18 -6.05
CA SER A 72 -0.24 3.79 -6.25
C SER A 72 -1.36 3.01 -5.56
N ALA A 73 -1.35 1.68 -5.65
CA ALA A 73 -2.33 0.84 -4.96
C ALA A 73 -2.25 0.98 -3.43
N ILE A 74 -1.04 1.03 -2.87
CA ILE A 74 -0.85 1.27 -1.43
C ILE A 74 -1.41 2.64 -1.01
N ASN A 75 -1.17 3.68 -1.82
CA ASN A 75 -1.71 5.02 -1.55
C ASN A 75 -3.25 5.04 -1.63
N SER A 76 -3.86 4.30 -2.55
CA SER A 76 -5.33 4.15 -2.62
C SER A 76 -5.87 3.50 -1.34
N ILE A 77 -5.27 2.41 -0.88
CA ILE A 77 -5.67 1.73 0.37
C ILE A 77 -5.53 2.67 1.57
N GLU A 78 -4.49 3.51 1.62
CA GLU A 78 -4.35 4.52 2.67
C GLU A 78 -5.48 5.55 2.66
N SER A 79 -5.85 6.06 1.49
CA SER A 79 -6.98 7.00 1.36
C SER A 79 -8.31 6.35 1.75
N GLU A 80 -8.52 5.09 1.40
CA GLU A 80 -9.70 4.32 1.81
C GLU A 80 -9.72 4.11 3.33
N LEU A 81 -8.57 3.81 3.93
CA LEU A 81 -8.45 3.65 5.37
C LEU A 81 -8.70 4.97 6.12
N GLN A 82 -8.30 6.11 5.57
CA GLN A 82 -8.62 7.43 6.13
C GLN A 82 -10.13 7.70 6.09
N THR A 83 -10.78 7.31 5.00
CA THR A 83 -12.24 7.42 4.86
C THR A 83 -12.95 6.54 5.90
N TYR A 84 -12.50 5.29 6.04
CA TYR A 84 -13.00 4.37 7.06
C TYR A 84 -12.78 4.91 8.48
N SER A 85 -11.58 5.40 8.78
CA SER A 85 -11.23 5.95 10.11
C SER A 85 -12.10 7.18 10.45
N SER A 86 -12.44 7.98 9.45
CA SER A 86 -13.34 9.13 9.62
C SER A 86 -14.76 8.68 9.95
N ALA A 87 -15.26 7.62 9.31
CA ALA A 87 -16.56 7.04 9.62
C ALA A 87 -16.57 6.37 11.00
N ASP A 88 -15.53 5.62 11.34
CA ASP A 88 -15.34 5.00 12.66
C ASP A 88 -15.38 6.03 13.79
N ALA A 89 -14.73 7.19 13.60
CA ALA A 89 -14.73 8.27 14.59
C ALA A 89 -16.13 8.79 14.95
N LEU A 90 -17.12 8.65 14.05
CA LEU A 90 -18.50 9.06 14.29
C LEU A 90 -19.28 8.08 15.19
N VAL A 91 -18.89 6.81 15.20
CA VAL A 91 -19.66 5.72 15.85
C VAL A 91 -18.89 4.99 16.95
N SER A 92 -17.58 5.21 17.06
CA SER A 92 -16.70 4.52 18.02
C SER A 92 -17.09 4.72 19.49
N GLY A 93 -17.76 5.82 19.81
CA GLY A 93 -18.30 6.09 21.15
C GLY A 93 -19.39 5.11 21.59
N GLU A 94 -20.05 4.43 20.65
CA GLU A 94 -21.16 3.51 20.92
C GLU A 94 -20.67 2.11 21.37
N GLY A 95 -19.37 1.82 21.24
CA GLY A 95 -18.80 0.53 21.61
C GLY A 95 -19.19 -0.59 20.63
N THR A 96 -20.39 -1.13 20.75
CA THR A 96 -20.91 -2.20 19.86
C THR A 96 -22.25 -1.79 19.31
N LEU A 97 -22.37 -1.81 17.98
CA LEU A 97 -23.62 -1.55 17.28
C LEU A 97 -24.08 -2.82 16.57
N ASP A 98 -25.30 -3.24 16.85
CA ASP A 98 -25.92 -4.44 16.28
C ASP A 98 -27.15 -4.01 15.48
N GLU A 99 -27.09 -4.15 14.16
CA GLU A 99 -28.13 -3.71 13.23
C GLU A 99 -29.49 -4.31 13.57
N ASP A 100 -29.56 -5.59 13.96
CA ASP A 100 -30.81 -6.27 14.29
C ASP A 100 -31.44 -5.73 15.59
N LYS A 101 -30.63 -5.11 16.48
CA LYS A 101 -31.11 -4.45 17.72
C LYS A 101 -31.50 -2.98 17.50
N LEU A 102 -30.92 -2.30 16.52
CA LEU A 102 -31.19 -0.89 16.22
C LEU A 102 -32.49 -0.72 15.41
N MET A 103 -32.93 -1.76 14.70
CA MET A 103 -34.14 -1.74 13.86
C MET A 103 -35.41 -2.29 14.56
N GLN A 104 -35.38 -2.52 15.87
CA GLN A 104 -36.54 -2.90 16.69
C GLN A 104 -37.18 -1.69 17.36
#